data_AF-A0AA88ZJK8-F1
#
_entry.id   AF-A0AA88ZJK8-F1
#
_cell.length_a   1.000
_cell.length_b   1.000
_cell.length_c   1.000
_cell.angle_alpha   90.00
_cell.angle_beta   90.00
_cell.angle_gamma   90.00
#
_symmetry.space_group_name_H-M   'P 1'
#
loop_
_entity.id
_entity.type
_entity.pdbx_description
1 polymer ?
#
loop_
_entity_poly.entity_id
_entity_poly.type
_entity_poly.pdbx_seq_one_letter_code
_entity_poly.pdbx_strand_id
1 'polypeptide(L)'
;MKNMYLNQSSRNPNKPLFIGLLLGIGCIAFGCYLYSDLAAWENSNEEMHLPAFLWGVYDHTGKIGITGLFSGIGLMSIISGYKKTSAYKRLIKATKKQR
;
A
#
# COMPACT_ATOMS: atom_id res chain seq x y z
N MET A 1 -12.18 -14.63 -30.71
CA MET A 1 -11.25 -14.95 -29.60
C MET A 1 -12.04 -14.94 -28.29
N LYS A 2 -12.19 -16.11 -27.65
CA LYS A 2 -12.91 -16.26 -26.38
C LYS A 2 -12.10 -15.54 -25.30
N ASN A 3 -12.73 -14.66 -24.53
CA ASN A 3 -12.09 -13.84 -23.49
C ASN A 3 -11.38 -14.71 -22.44
N MET A 4 -10.10 -15.04 -22.68
CA MET A 4 -9.25 -15.83 -21.79
C MET A 4 -9.02 -15.15 -20.43
N TYR A 5 -9.26 -13.83 -20.35
CA TYR A 5 -9.21 -13.04 -19.12
C TYR A 5 -10.42 -13.19 -18.18
N LEU A 6 -11.53 -13.80 -18.63
CA LEU A 6 -12.73 -13.96 -17.79
C LEU A 6 -12.66 -15.18 -16.86
N ASN A 7 -11.84 -16.20 -17.18
CA ASN A 7 -11.75 -17.43 -16.39
C ASN A 7 -10.72 -17.38 -15.24
N GLN A 8 -9.87 -16.35 -15.17
CA GLN A 8 -9.07 -16.06 -13.97
C GLN A 8 -9.74 -15.00 -13.07
N SER A 9 -11.03 -14.73 -13.31
CA SER A 9 -11.84 -13.88 -12.45
C SER A 9 -11.94 -14.52 -11.08
N SER A 10 -11.08 -14.06 -10.15
CA SER A 10 -11.19 -14.32 -8.72
C SER A 10 -12.66 -14.41 -8.32
N ARG A 11 -13.05 -15.54 -7.69
CA ARG A 11 -14.42 -15.83 -7.22
C ARG A 11 -15.03 -14.68 -6.40
N ASN A 12 -14.18 -13.80 -5.84
CA ASN A 12 -14.58 -12.59 -5.15
C ASN A 12 -14.02 -11.32 -5.85
N PRO A 13 -14.87 -10.45 -6.43
CA PRO A 13 -14.45 -9.20 -7.09
C PRO A 13 -13.92 -8.14 -6.10
N ASN A 14 -14.18 -8.29 -4.79
CA ASN A 14 -13.69 -7.38 -3.75
C ASN A 14 -12.33 -7.80 -3.16
N LYS A 15 -11.79 -8.96 -3.56
CA LYS A 15 -10.48 -9.46 -3.09
C LYS A 15 -9.33 -8.43 -3.25
N PRO A 16 -9.17 -7.75 -4.40
CA PRO A 16 -8.14 -6.72 -4.54
C PRO A 16 -8.33 -5.50 -3.63
N LEU A 17 -9.58 -5.17 -3.25
CA LEU A 17 -9.87 -4.12 -2.28
C LEU A 17 -9.40 -4.52 -0.88
N PHE A 18 -9.77 -5.73 -0.44
CA PHE A 18 -9.36 -6.23 0.88
C PHE A 18 -7.84 -6.34 1.02
N ILE A 19 -7.15 -6.86 0.00
CA ILE A 19 -5.69 -6.95 0.01
C ILE A 19 -5.06 -5.55 0.02
N GLY A 20 -5.56 -4.64 -0.83
CA GLY A 20 -5.08 -3.26 -0.87
C GLY A 20 -5.30 -2.51 0.45
N LEU A 21 -6.45 -2.76 1.11
CA LEU A 21 -6.77 -2.19 2.41
C LEU A 21 -5.86 -2.74 3.51
N LEU A 22 -5.69 -4.06 3.58
CA LEU A 22 -4.85 -4.72 4.58
C LEU A 22 -3.38 -4.26 4.46
N LEU A 23 -2.83 -4.28 3.25
CA LEU A 23 -1.46 -3.83 2.99
C LEU A 23 -1.31 -2.32 3.22
N GLY A 24 -2.33 -1.55 2.86
CA GLY A 24 -2.35 -0.10 3.05
C GLY A 24 -2.32 0.30 4.51
N ILE A 25 -3.22 -0.26 5.32
CA ILE A 25 -3.26 -0.04 6.77
C ILE A 25 -1.97 -0.54 7.42
N GLY A 26 -1.47 -1.71 7.00
CA GLY A 26 -0.19 -2.25 7.49
C GLY A 26 0.98 -1.31 7.24
N CYS A 27 1.09 -0.74 6.04
CA CYS A 27 2.14 0.23 5.70
C CYS A 27 2.02 1.54 6.50
N ILE A 28 0.80 2.05 6.69
CA ILE A 28 0.58 3.28 7.48
C ILE A 28 0.95 3.02 8.94
N ALA A 29 0.49 1.92 9.53
CA ALA A 29 0.82 1.53 10.89
C ALA A 29 2.34 1.33 11.07
N PHE A 30 3.00 0.69 10.10
CA PHE A 30 4.45 0.53 10.10
C PHE A 30 5.19 1.87 9.96
N GLY A 31 4.69 2.80 9.15
CA GLY A 31 5.21 4.16 9.06
C GLY A 31 5.11 4.90 10.40
N CYS A 32 3.98 4.81 11.10
CA CYS A 32 3.81 5.39 12.43
C CYS A 32 4.71 4.73 13.50
N TYR A 33 4.92 3.41 13.40
CA TYR A 33 5.86 2.69 14.24
C TYR A 33 7.28 3.23 14.04
N LEU A 34 7.74 3.33 12.79
CA LEU A 34 9.06 3.89 12.48
C LEU A 34 9.21 5.33 12.96
N TYR A 35 8.17 6.17 12.84
CA TYR A 35 8.21 7.53 13.39
C TYR A 35 8.54 7.53 14.88
N SER A 36 7.85 6.68 15.63
CA SER A 36 7.98 6.59 17.09
C SER A 36 9.35 6.03 17.48
N ASP A 37 9.81 5.02 16.73
CA ASP A 37 11.13 4.39 16.89
C ASP A 37 12.27 5.38 16.62
N LEU A 38 12.20 6.11 15.49
CA LEU A 38 13.14 7.19 15.15
C LEU A 38 13.12 8.33 16.17
N ALA A 39 11.93 8.72 16.64
CA ALA A 39 11.81 9.77 17.65
C ALA A 39 12.39 9.33 19.01
N ALA A 40 12.20 8.06 19.40
CA ALA A 40 12.81 7.52 20.61
C ALA A 40 14.34 7.44 20.46
N TRP A 41 14.81 6.98 19.31
CA TRP A 41 16.24 6.92 19.00
C TRP A 41 16.91 8.29 19.00
N GLU A 42 16.32 9.31 18.37
CA GLU A 42 16.84 10.69 18.35
C GLU A 42 17.04 11.27 19.77
N ASN A 43 16.28 10.79 20.75
CA ASN A 43 16.40 11.18 22.16
C ASN A 43 17.26 10.21 22.99
N SER A 44 17.77 9.13 22.38
CA SER A 44 18.66 8.15 22.99
C SER A 44 20.11 8.41 22.57
N ASN A 45 21.07 7.96 23.37
CA ASN A 45 22.49 7.96 22.98
C ASN A 45 22.91 6.65 22.28
N GLU A 46 21.95 5.91 21.72
CA GLU A 46 22.20 4.61 21.09
C GLU A 46 22.50 4.76 19.59
N GLU A 47 23.20 3.77 19.01
CA GLU A 47 23.43 3.72 17.56
C GLU A 47 22.23 3.11 16.84
N MET A 48 21.70 3.81 15.82
CA MET A 48 20.61 3.28 15.00
C MET A 48 21.11 2.70 13.69
N HIS A 49 20.71 1.46 13.44
CA HIS A 49 20.98 0.77 12.19
C HIS A 49 19.79 0.89 11.24
N LEU A 50 19.80 1.92 10.38
CA LEU A 50 18.90 2.02 9.23
C LEU A 50 19.57 1.47 7.94
N PRO A 51 18.81 0.90 7.01
CA PRO A 51 19.26 0.64 5.65
C PRO A 51 19.71 1.92 4.94
N ALA A 52 20.74 1.85 4.09
CA ALA A 52 21.33 3.01 3.40
C ALA A 52 20.31 3.92 2.67
N PHE A 53 19.31 3.32 2.03
CA PHE A 53 18.23 4.08 1.38
C PHE A 53 17.38 4.88 2.38
N LEU A 54 17.00 4.26 3.50
CA LEU A 54 16.22 4.94 4.54
C LEU A 54 17.05 6.00 5.24
N TRP A 55 18.35 5.76 5.42
CA TRP A 55 19.29 6.78 5.88
C TRP A 55 19.31 7.99 4.96
N GLY A 56 19.41 7.80 3.64
CA GLY A 56 19.40 8.93 2.69
C GLY A 56 18.09 9.72 2.71
N VAL A 57 16.95 9.05 2.89
CA VAL A 57 15.66 9.73 3.06
C VAL A 57 15.63 10.50 4.37
N TYR A 58 16.04 9.87 5.46
CA TYR A 58 16.11 10.49 6.78
C TYR A 58 17.03 11.71 6.80
N ASP A 59 18.21 11.63 6.19
CA ASP A 59 19.18 12.72 6.16
C ASP A 59 18.61 13.98 5.48
N HIS A 60 17.80 13.80 4.43
CA HIS A 60 17.20 14.92 3.70
C HIS A 60 15.90 15.45 4.31
N THR A 61 15.10 14.59 4.96
CA THR A 61 13.70 14.90 5.33
C THR A 61 13.35 14.59 6.78
N GLY A 62 14.28 14.04 7.54
CA GLY A 62 14.10 13.55 8.91
C GLY A 62 13.12 12.38 9.01
N LYS A 63 12.70 12.09 10.25
CA LYS A 63 11.69 11.07 10.57
C LYS A 63 10.35 11.29 9.86
N ILE A 64 10.01 12.53 9.52
CA ILE A 64 8.76 12.86 8.82
C ILE A 64 8.76 12.29 7.41
N GLY A 65 9.88 12.35 6.68
CA GLY A 65 9.90 11.83 5.32
C GLY A 65 9.90 10.30 5.22
N ILE A 66 10.54 9.60 6.17
CA ILE A 66 10.38 8.14 6.28
C ILE A 66 8.91 7.79 6.50
N THR A 67 8.26 8.47 7.45
CA THR A 67 6.85 8.24 7.78
C THR A 67 5.93 8.55 6.60
N GLY A 68 6.18 9.66 5.91
CA GLY A 68 5.46 10.08 4.72
C GLY A 68 5.62 9.10 3.56
N LEU A 69 6.81 8.53 3.37
CA LEU A 69 7.08 7.54 2.33
C LEU A 69 6.25 6.26 2.54
N PHE A 70 6.30 5.68 3.75
CA PHE A 70 5.52 4.47 4.05
C PHE A 70 4.01 4.73 4.08
N SER A 71 3.59 5.87 4.62
CA SER A 71 2.17 6.27 4.62
C SER A 71 1.65 6.50 3.20
N GLY A 72 2.47 7.11 2.34
CA GLY A 72 2.16 7.35 0.93
C GLY A 72 2.05 6.04 0.12
N ILE A 73 2.96 5.10 0.33
CA ILE A 73 2.89 3.75 -0.27
C ILE A 73 1.62 3.03 0.21
N GLY A 74 1.29 3.15 1.50
CA GLY A 74 0.07 2.58 2.07
C GLY A 74 -1.19 3.15 1.40
N LEU A 75 -1.28 4.48 1.28
CA LEU A 75 -2.40 5.14 0.61
C LEU A 75 -2.51 4.76 -0.86
N MET A 76 -1.38 4.71 -1.59
CA MET A 76 -1.34 4.27 -2.98
C MET A 76 -1.82 2.82 -3.16
N SER A 77 -1.53 1.95 -2.19
CA SER A 77 -1.98 0.56 -2.19
C SER A 77 -3.51 0.45 -2.03
N ILE A 78 -4.10 1.28 -1.16
CA ILE A 78 -5.56 1.37 -0.98
C ILE A 78 -6.22 1.87 -2.28
N ILE A 79 -5.70 2.96 -2.85
CA ILE A 79 -6.23 3.55 -4.09
C ILE A 79 -6.13 2.55 -5.24
N SER A 80 -5.00 1.85 -5.36
CA SER A 80 -4.80 0.82 -6.39
C SER A 80 -5.76 -0.35 -6.24
N GLY A 81 -5.97 -0.83 -5.00
CA GLY A 81 -6.97 -1.86 -4.68
C GLY A 81 -8.39 -1.43 -5.07
N TYR A 82 -8.75 -0.17 -4.78
CA TYR A 82 -10.06 0.40 -5.14
C TYR A 82 -10.24 0.53 -6.66
N LYS A 83 -9.22 1.04 -7.38
CA LYS A 83 -9.24 1.16 -8.85
C LYS A 83 -9.38 -0.21 -9.53
N LYS A 84 -8.61 -1.21 -9.10
CA LYS A 84 -8.70 -2.59 -9.63
C LYS A 84 -10.09 -3.18 -9.39
N THR A 85 -10.62 -3.04 -8.18
CA THR A 85 -11.97 -3.54 -7.83
C THR A 85 -13.06 -2.88 -8.68
N SER A 86 -12.97 -1.57 -8.91
CA SER A 86 -13.91 -0.85 -9.76
C SER A 86 -13.83 -1.31 -11.22
N ALA A 87 -12.63 -1.56 -11.73
CA ALA A 87 -12.43 -2.12 -13.06
C ALA A 87 -13.05 -3.52 -13.19
N TYR A 88 -12.83 -4.41 -12.21
CA TYR A 88 -13.46 -5.73 -12.17
C TYR A 88 -15.00 -5.65 -12.15
N LYS A 89 -15.57 -4.78 -11.32
CA LYS A 89 -17.04 -4.58 -11.27
C LYS A 89 -17.61 -4.09 -12.61
N ARG A 90 -16.90 -3.19 -13.30
CA ARG A 90 -17.29 -2.71 -14.65
C ARG A 90 -17.28 -3.83 -15.68
N LEU A 91 -16.23 -4.67 -15.68
CA LEU A 91 -16.12 -5.81 -16.60
C LEU A 91 -17.26 -6.81 -16.37
N ILE A 92 -17.54 -7.18 -15.12
CA ILE A 92 -18.65 -8.09 -14.78
C ILE A 92 -20.00 -7.54 -15.27
N LYS A 93 -20.26 -6.24 -15.08
CA LYS A 93 -21.50 -5.59 -15.53
C LYS A 93 -21.62 -5.59 -17.06
N ALA A 94 -20.52 -5.35 -17.78
CA ALA A 94 -20.50 -5.39 -19.24
C ALA A 94 -20.79 -6.78 -19.80
N THR A 95 -20.19 -7.83 -19.19
CA THR A 95 -20.44 -9.23 -19.59
C THR A 95 -21.89 -9.65 -19.33
N LYS A 96 -22.51 -9.19 -18.24
CA LYS A 96 -23.92 -9.51 -17.93
C LYS A 96 -24.91 -8.81 -18.87
N LYS A 97 -24.55 -7.68 -19.48
CA LYS A 97 -25.41 -6.94 -20.43
C LYS A 97 -25.40 -7.55 -21.85
N GLN A 98 -24.40 -8.36 -22.18
CA GLN A 98 -24.29 -9.05 -23.49
C GLN A 98 -24.96 -10.43 -23.50
N ARG A 99 -25.57 -10.84 -22.39
CA ARG A 99 -26.29 -12.11 -22.24
C ARG A 99 -27.77 -11.81 -22.07
#